data_AF-A0A1G1WRB9-F1
#
_entry.id   AF-A0A1G1WRB9-F1
#
_cell.length_a   1.000
_cell.length_b   1.000
_cell.length_c   1.000
_cell.angle_alpha   90.00
_cell.angle_beta   90.00
_cell.angle_gamma   90.00
#
_symmetry.space_group_name_H-M   'P 1'
#
loop_
_entity.id
_entity.type
_entity.pdbx_description
1 polymer ?
#
loop_
_entity_poly.entity_id
_entity_poly.type
_entity_poly.pdbx_seq_one_letter_code
_entity_poly.pdbx_strand_id
1 'polypeptide(L)'
;MSKKNLLNKIAKNLTKRKDTLANEIQEKHQEVGEWLKDHEKDVSSLSKGLSETIATSAATGILLLSSSSLPVKPDSFITASETTISESATKTKVQSTEDPGAVIAAKLAEILPSKPRQLNEEEMKKVEDTVKESFGLDAKGVLDGYKLNTNYSYMGGEQHLVRFQGDTLARHVRNSSEWAMFGPAGMAPGRGAWGYFPNEEYERYYMVVQTFLSPNWKENPKATYDWFKFRKVLAINPHTGQAVTGVIGDAGPAEWTGKQSGGSPEVMHYLGIAGGPRKGDVLIFFLDDKDNKIPLGPVTRKVGQ
;
A
#
# COMPACT_ATOMS: atom_id res chain seq x y z
N MET A 1 -19.97 -6.94 -41.14
CA MET A 1 -19.04 -5.78 -41.05
C MET A 1 -17.62 -6.34 -40.99
N SER A 2 -16.73 -5.97 -41.92
CA SER A 2 -15.37 -6.56 -41.98
C SER A 2 -14.56 -6.21 -40.72
N LYS A 3 -13.77 -7.18 -40.22
CA LYS A 3 -12.87 -7.03 -39.06
C LYS A 3 -11.95 -5.81 -39.20
N LYS A 4 -11.56 -5.45 -40.43
CA LYS A 4 -10.76 -4.27 -40.77
C LYS A 4 -11.51 -2.95 -40.51
N ASN A 5 -12.82 -2.91 -40.78
CA ASN A 5 -13.64 -1.71 -40.53
C ASN A 5 -13.91 -1.50 -39.04
N LEU A 6 -14.01 -2.58 -38.26
CA LEU A 6 -14.15 -2.50 -36.81
C LEU A 6 -12.88 -1.96 -36.14
N LEU A 7 -11.71 -2.47 -36.53
CA LEU A 7 -10.42 -1.99 -36.01
C LEU A 7 -10.15 -0.52 -36.35
N ASN A 8 -10.46 -0.09 -37.57
CA ASN A 8 -10.34 1.32 -37.96
C ASN A 8 -11.28 2.23 -37.14
N LYS A 9 -12.49 1.76 -36.82
CA LYS A 9 -13.44 2.51 -35.99
C LYS A 9 -12.96 2.61 -34.54
N ILE A 10 -12.38 1.54 -34.00
CA ILE A 10 -11.80 1.52 -32.66
C ILE A 10 -10.60 2.46 -32.58
N ALA A 11 -9.68 2.40 -33.54
CA ALA A 11 -8.52 3.29 -33.60
C ALA A 11 -8.94 4.76 -33.65
N LYS A 12 -9.90 5.10 -34.52
CA LYS A 12 -10.41 6.48 -34.64
C LYS A 12 -11.05 6.99 -33.34
N ASN A 13 -11.78 6.13 -32.64
CA ASN A 13 -12.40 6.47 -31.35
C ASN A 13 -11.35 6.66 -30.24
N LEU A 14 -10.30 5.83 -30.22
CA LEU A 14 -9.21 5.96 -29.25
C LEU A 14 -8.41 7.25 -29.47
N THR A 15 -8.12 7.61 -30.72
CA THR A 15 -7.45 8.88 -31.04
C THR A 15 -8.29 10.07 -30.61
N LYS A 16 -9.59 10.09 -30.96
CA LYS A 16 -10.49 11.18 -30.54
C LYS A 16 -10.54 11.33 -29.02
N ARG A 17 -10.57 10.21 -28.29
CA ARG A 17 -10.64 10.23 -26.82
C ARG A 17 -9.31 10.65 -26.18
N LYS A 18 -8.17 10.25 -26.76
CA LYS A 18 -6.85 10.77 -26.38
C LYS A 18 -6.81 12.29 -26.48
N ASP A 19 -7.28 12.84 -27.59
CA ASP A 19 -7.22 14.28 -27.85
C ASP A 19 -8.15 15.05 -26.90
N THR A 20 -9.35 14.52 -26.61
CA THR A 20 -10.26 15.12 -25.60
C THR A 20 -9.65 15.12 -24.20
N LEU A 21 -9.03 14.02 -23.78
CA LEU A 21 -8.37 13.92 -22.46
C LEU A 21 -7.16 14.85 -22.35
N ALA A 22 -6.37 14.97 -23.41
CA ALA A 22 -5.23 15.89 -23.44
C ALA A 22 -5.70 17.33 -23.24
N ASN A 23 -6.78 17.73 -23.92
CA ASN A 23 -7.36 19.06 -23.78
C ASN A 23 -7.95 19.30 -22.37
N GLU A 24 -8.68 18.33 -21.81
CA GLU A 24 -9.24 18.46 -20.44
C GLU A 24 -8.15 18.56 -19.37
N ILE A 25 -7.06 17.82 -19.51
CA ILE A 25 -5.91 17.89 -18.59
C ILE A 25 -5.22 19.25 -18.72
N GLN A 26 -5.01 19.72 -19.95
CA GLN A 26 -4.36 21.01 -20.19
C GLN A 26 -5.20 22.20 -19.69
N GLU A 27 -6.53 22.12 -19.79
CA GLU A 27 -7.45 23.14 -19.28
C GLU A 27 -7.54 23.16 -17.74
N LYS A 28 -7.57 21.98 -17.10
CA LYS A 28 -7.75 21.88 -15.64
C LYS A 28 -6.43 21.95 -14.85
N HIS A 29 -5.31 21.62 -15.49
CA HIS A 29 -4.01 21.48 -14.85
C HIS A 29 -2.91 22.05 -15.76
N GLN A 30 -2.80 23.38 -15.84
CA GLN A 30 -1.80 24.06 -16.66
C GLN A 30 -0.36 23.59 -16.37
N GLU A 31 -0.04 23.34 -15.09
CA GLU A 31 1.26 22.81 -14.65
C GLU A 31 1.58 21.43 -15.26
N VAL A 32 0.57 20.58 -15.45
CA VAL A 32 0.73 19.27 -16.12
C VAL A 32 0.94 19.45 -17.62
N GLY A 33 0.30 20.46 -18.23
CA GLY A 33 0.50 20.82 -19.63
C GLY A 33 1.91 21.34 -19.91
N GLU A 34 2.48 22.13 -19.00
CA GLU A 34 3.87 22.60 -19.09
C GLU A 34 4.86 21.45 -18.93
N TRP A 35 4.65 20.57 -17.95
CA TRP A 35 5.47 19.38 -17.76
C TRP A 35 5.46 18.45 -18.98
N LEU A 36 4.29 18.24 -19.60
CA LEU A 36 4.13 17.39 -20.79
C LEU A 36 4.82 17.96 -22.03
N LYS A 37 4.83 19.29 -22.20
CA LYS A 37 5.56 19.94 -23.31
C LYS A 37 7.06 19.75 -23.17
N ASP A 38 7.58 19.78 -21.95
CA ASP A 38 9.00 19.62 -21.66
C ASP A 38 9.48 18.16 -21.85
N HIS A 39 8.55 17.20 -21.81
CA HIS A 39 8.83 15.75 -21.86
C HIS A 39 8.14 15.00 -23.02
N GLU A 40 7.71 15.71 -24.07
CA GLU A 40 6.91 15.18 -25.20
C GLU A 40 7.54 13.96 -25.90
N LYS A 41 8.88 13.82 -25.85
CA LYS A 41 9.61 12.68 -26.40
C LYS A 41 9.41 11.38 -25.61
N ASP A 42 9.20 11.43 -24.29
CA ASP A 42 9.01 10.24 -23.43
C ASP A 42 7.59 9.66 -23.51
N VAL A 43 6.59 10.48 -23.84
CA VAL A 43 5.21 9.99 -24.00
C VAL A 43 5.05 9.20 -25.30
N SER A 44 5.83 9.54 -26.33
CA SER A 44 5.82 8.81 -27.61
C SER A 44 6.36 7.38 -27.49
N SER A 45 7.34 7.15 -26.60
CA SER A 45 7.96 5.84 -26.36
C SER A 45 7.02 4.88 -25.60
N LEU A 46 6.14 5.41 -24.74
CA LEU A 46 5.07 4.67 -24.06
C LEU A 46 4.11 3.99 -25.04
N SER A 47 3.78 4.65 -26.16
CA SER A 47 2.90 4.05 -27.19
C SER A 47 3.59 2.96 -28.01
N LYS A 48 4.92 3.05 -28.17
CA LYS A 48 5.74 2.13 -28.97
C LYS A 48 6.01 0.83 -28.20
N GLY A 49 6.24 0.91 -26.88
CA GLY A 49 6.39 -0.26 -26.01
C GLY A 49 5.11 -1.10 -25.85
N LEU A 50 3.94 -0.48 -26.05
CA LEU A 50 2.64 -1.14 -25.94
C LEU A 50 2.28 -2.03 -27.15
N SER A 51 2.90 -1.82 -28.33
CA SER A 51 2.62 -2.64 -29.51
C SER A 51 3.46 -3.92 -29.60
N GLU A 52 4.64 -3.96 -28.98
CA GLU A 52 5.57 -5.10 -29.07
C GLU A 52 5.31 -6.19 -28.01
N THR A 53 4.50 -5.92 -26.98
CA THR A 53 4.26 -6.84 -25.84
C THR A 53 2.92 -7.60 -25.88
N ILE A 54 2.15 -7.54 -26.97
CA ILE A 54 0.79 -8.13 -27.03
C ILE A 54 0.78 -9.68 -27.21
N ALA A 55 1.93 -10.35 -27.34
CA ALA A 55 1.95 -11.76 -27.77
C ALA A 55 2.14 -12.85 -26.68
N THR A 56 2.39 -12.58 -25.39
CA THR A 56 2.77 -13.71 -24.48
C THR A 56 2.44 -13.58 -22.98
N SER A 57 1.30 -12.98 -22.60
CA SER A 57 0.69 -13.28 -21.29
C SER A 57 -0.75 -12.82 -21.24
N ALA A 58 -1.63 -13.67 -20.72
CA ALA A 58 -3.08 -13.52 -20.70
C ALA A 58 -3.59 -12.18 -20.12
N ALA A 59 -4.23 -11.39 -20.98
CA ALA A 59 -5.48 -10.64 -20.76
C ALA A 59 -5.78 -9.95 -19.40
N THR A 60 -4.86 -9.20 -18.79
CA THR A 60 -5.23 -8.28 -17.70
C THR A 60 -4.51 -6.95 -17.85
N GLY A 61 -5.16 -5.95 -18.47
CA GLY A 61 -4.54 -4.62 -18.57
C GLY A 61 -5.09 -3.61 -19.59
N ILE A 62 -6.11 -3.91 -20.40
CA ILE A 62 -6.71 -2.93 -21.33
C ILE A 62 -8.23 -2.87 -21.20
N LEU A 63 -8.73 -2.65 -19.98
CA LEU A 63 -10.12 -2.27 -19.71
C LEU A 63 -10.26 -1.00 -18.85
N LEU A 64 -9.16 -0.36 -18.46
CA LEU A 64 -9.18 0.84 -17.61
C LEU A 64 -9.55 2.15 -18.34
N LEU A 65 -10.07 2.10 -19.57
CA LEU A 65 -10.60 3.27 -20.29
C LEU A 65 -12.04 3.08 -20.80
N SER A 66 -12.80 2.12 -20.26
CA SER A 66 -14.23 1.97 -20.55
C SER A 66 -15.07 1.82 -19.29
N SER A 67 -15.19 2.90 -18.53
CA SER A 67 -16.46 3.26 -17.87
C SER A 67 -17.10 4.35 -18.76
N SER A 68 -18.39 4.35 -19.08
CA SER A 68 -19.59 3.90 -18.36
C SER A 68 -20.76 3.60 -19.32
N SER A 69 -21.83 3.04 -18.73
CA SER A 69 -23.27 3.01 -19.11
C SER A 69 -23.78 2.06 -20.21
N LEU A 70 -24.20 0.86 -19.79
CA LEU A 70 -25.42 0.18 -20.29
C LEU A 70 -26.08 -0.62 -19.14
N PRO A 71 -27.43 -0.70 -19.04
CA PRO A 71 -28.12 -1.41 -17.97
C PRO A 71 -28.22 -2.90 -18.31
N VAL A 72 -27.88 -3.80 -17.39
CA VAL A 72 -28.02 -5.25 -17.58
C VAL A 72 -28.90 -5.82 -16.47
N LYS A 73 -30.07 -6.32 -16.86
CA LYS A 73 -30.94 -7.21 -16.06
C LYS A 73 -30.29 -8.59 -15.92
N PRO A 74 -30.57 -9.33 -14.83
CA PRO A 74 -30.01 -10.65 -14.61
C PRO A 74 -30.80 -11.68 -15.43
N ASP A 75 -30.11 -12.51 -16.18
CA ASP A 75 -30.42 -13.93 -16.38
C ASP A 75 -29.43 -14.54 -17.38
N SER A 76 -29.22 -15.85 -17.24
CA SER A 76 -28.50 -16.79 -18.14
C SER A 76 -27.08 -17.16 -17.73
N PHE A 77 -27.04 -18.25 -16.95
CA PHE A 77 -25.94 -19.21 -16.88
C PHE A 77 -25.52 -19.67 -18.28
N ILE A 78 -24.20 -19.84 -18.51
CA ILE A 78 -23.69 -20.70 -19.57
C ILE A 78 -22.71 -21.71 -18.95
N THR A 79 -23.21 -22.94 -18.88
CA THR A 79 -22.51 -24.20 -18.72
C THR A 79 -21.46 -24.37 -19.81
N ALA A 80 -20.23 -24.76 -19.44
CA ALA A 80 -19.22 -25.25 -20.39
C ALA A 80 -18.88 -26.70 -20.06
N SER A 81 -19.03 -27.53 -21.09
CA SER A 81 -19.17 -28.98 -21.08
C SER A 81 -17.93 -29.77 -20.66
N GLU A 82 -18.20 -30.92 -20.04
CA GLU A 82 -17.29 -32.04 -19.86
C GLU A 82 -16.81 -32.57 -21.22
N THR A 83 -15.53 -32.90 -21.32
CA THR A 83 -15.02 -33.82 -22.34
C THR A 83 -14.03 -34.76 -21.65
N THR A 84 -14.39 -36.04 -21.66
CA THR A 84 -13.69 -37.19 -21.10
C THR A 84 -12.59 -37.73 -22.01
N ILE A 85 -11.78 -38.65 -21.45
CA ILE A 85 -10.63 -39.42 -22.00
C ILE A 85 -9.28 -38.73 -21.65
N SER A 86 -8.30 -39.31 -20.93
CA SER A 86 -7.94 -40.69 -20.68
C SER A 86 -7.11 -40.83 -19.40
N GLU A 87 -7.27 -41.94 -18.67
CA GLU A 87 -6.41 -42.35 -17.56
C GLU A 87 -4.98 -42.63 -18.05
N SER A 88 -4.01 -41.85 -17.55
CA SER A 88 -2.66 -42.35 -17.36
C SER A 88 -2.06 -41.71 -16.11
N ALA A 89 -1.67 -42.58 -15.18
CA ALA A 89 -1.26 -42.25 -13.84
C ALA A 89 0.01 -41.40 -13.84
N THR A 90 -0.07 -40.18 -13.32
CA THR A 90 1.06 -39.56 -12.62
C THR A 90 0.49 -38.79 -11.45
N LYS A 91 0.86 -39.20 -10.23
CA LYS A 91 0.52 -38.53 -8.97
C LYS A 91 1.18 -37.15 -8.95
N THR A 92 0.55 -36.16 -9.57
CA THR A 92 0.85 -34.76 -9.29
C THR A 92 0.02 -34.39 -8.08
N LYS A 93 0.69 -34.30 -6.93
CA LYS A 93 0.14 -33.67 -5.72
C LYS A 93 -0.27 -32.26 -6.14
N VAL A 94 -1.57 -32.04 -6.35
CA VAL A 94 -2.15 -30.70 -6.51
C VAL A 94 -2.02 -30.06 -5.14
N GLN A 95 -0.88 -29.42 -4.91
CA GLN A 95 -0.67 -28.53 -3.79
C GLN A 95 -1.59 -27.35 -4.05
N SER A 96 -2.62 -27.18 -3.23
CA SER A 96 -3.46 -25.98 -3.29
C SER A 96 -2.51 -24.78 -3.18
N THR A 97 -2.41 -23.99 -4.25
CA THR A 97 -1.65 -22.74 -4.26
C THR A 97 -2.50 -21.69 -3.53
N GLU A 98 -2.67 -21.87 -2.22
CA GLU A 98 -3.36 -20.89 -1.39
C GLU A 98 -2.54 -19.59 -1.42
N ASP A 99 -3.21 -18.45 -1.64
CA ASP A 99 -2.57 -17.14 -1.57
C ASP A 99 -2.00 -16.96 -0.15
N PRO A 100 -0.67 -16.81 0.01
CA PRO A 100 -0.06 -16.65 1.33
C PRO A 100 -0.66 -15.49 2.13
N GLY A 101 -1.17 -14.45 1.45
CA GLY A 101 -1.84 -13.32 2.12
C GLY A 101 -3.16 -13.72 2.74
N ALA A 102 -3.97 -14.50 2.01
CA ALA A 102 -5.24 -15.02 2.52
C ALA A 102 -5.04 -15.94 3.73
N VAL A 103 -3.99 -16.76 3.73
CA VAL A 103 -3.64 -17.61 4.88
C VAL A 103 -3.29 -16.78 6.11
N ILE A 104 -2.46 -15.74 5.95
CA ILE A 104 -2.11 -14.82 7.05
C ILE A 104 -3.35 -14.09 7.55
N ALA A 105 -4.17 -13.57 6.64
CA ALA A 105 -5.40 -12.85 6.99
C ALA A 105 -6.38 -13.75 7.77
N ALA A 106 -6.54 -15.01 7.36
CA ALA A 106 -7.37 -15.98 8.06
C ALA A 106 -6.86 -16.24 9.49
N LYS A 107 -5.55 -16.49 9.65
CA LYS A 107 -4.92 -16.66 10.97
C LYS A 107 -5.13 -15.44 11.86
N LEU A 108 -4.93 -14.24 11.32
CA LEU A 108 -5.13 -13.00 12.07
C LEU A 108 -6.60 -12.77 12.44
N ALA A 109 -7.55 -13.09 11.57
CA ALA A 109 -8.98 -12.95 11.86
C ALA A 109 -9.45 -13.82 13.03
N GLU A 110 -8.83 -14.98 13.26
CA GLU A 110 -9.11 -15.85 14.42
C GLU A 110 -8.57 -15.28 15.74
N ILE A 111 -7.52 -14.46 15.67
CA ILE A 111 -6.84 -13.90 16.84
C ILE A 111 -7.44 -12.53 17.23
N LEU A 112 -7.78 -11.71 16.23
CA LEU A 112 -8.07 -10.31 16.44
C LEU A 112 -9.50 -10.05 16.91
N PRO A 113 -9.72 -9.03 17.75
CA PRO A 113 -11.05 -8.58 18.10
C PRO A 113 -11.78 -7.97 16.89
N SER A 114 -13.11 -7.91 16.98
CA SER A 114 -13.96 -7.33 15.93
C SER A 114 -13.74 -5.84 15.65
N LYS A 115 -13.08 -5.12 16.56
CA LYS A 115 -12.77 -3.69 16.41
C LYS A 115 -11.33 -3.40 16.88
N PRO A 116 -10.62 -2.47 16.22
CA PRO A 116 -9.36 -1.92 16.68
C PRO A 116 -9.36 -1.50 18.15
N ARG A 117 -8.39 -2.04 18.90
CA ARG A 117 -8.10 -1.74 20.30
C ARG A 117 -6.69 -2.20 20.66
N GLN A 118 -6.26 -1.92 21.89
CA GLN A 118 -5.10 -2.58 22.47
C GLN A 118 -5.35 -4.10 22.54
N LEU A 119 -4.37 -4.89 22.08
CA LEU A 119 -4.41 -6.35 22.20
C LEU A 119 -4.05 -6.77 23.63
N ASN A 120 -4.66 -7.84 24.11
CA ASN A 120 -4.24 -8.48 25.35
C ASN A 120 -2.96 -9.31 25.13
N GLU A 121 -2.35 -9.79 26.21
CA GLU A 121 -1.07 -10.50 26.14
C GLU A 121 -1.12 -11.78 25.28
N GLU A 122 -2.23 -12.53 25.34
CA GLU A 122 -2.40 -13.76 24.57
C GLU A 122 -2.57 -13.46 23.07
N GLU A 123 -3.45 -12.50 22.72
CA GLU A 123 -3.65 -12.04 21.34
C GLU A 123 -2.34 -11.51 20.75
N MET A 124 -1.63 -10.69 21.52
CA MET A 124 -0.36 -10.11 21.13
C MET A 124 0.66 -11.21 20.83
N LYS A 125 0.82 -12.18 21.74
CA LYS A 125 1.75 -13.29 21.55
C LYS A 125 1.42 -14.12 20.31
N LYS A 126 0.14 -14.41 20.06
CA LYS A 126 -0.30 -15.14 18.85
C LYS A 126 -0.01 -14.36 17.56
N VAL A 127 -0.18 -13.04 17.58
CA VAL A 127 0.20 -12.19 16.44
C VAL A 127 1.71 -12.21 16.22
N GLU A 128 2.52 -12.06 17.28
CA GLU A 128 3.98 -12.15 17.18
C GLU A 128 4.45 -13.47 16.58
N ASP A 129 3.85 -14.59 17.01
CA ASP A 129 4.16 -15.92 16.47
C ASP A 129 3.75 -16.04 15.01
N THR A 130 2.57 -15.54 14.65
CA THR A 130 2.10 -15.50 13.25
C THR A 130 3.04 -14.69 12.36
N VAL A 131 3.52 -13.54 12.86
CA VAL A 131 4.48 -12.70 12.13
C VAL A 131 5.82 -13.40 11.96
N LYS A 132 6.31 -14.06 13.01
CA LYS A 132 7.58 -14.77 12.96
C LYS A 132 7.53 -15.93 11.96
N GLU A 133 6.44 -16.69 11.96
CA GLU A 133 6.19 -17.78 11.02
C GLU A 133 6.09 -17.25 9.58
N SER A 134 5.27 -16.22 9.36
CA SER A 134 4.87 -15.77 8.02
C SER A 134 5.89 -14.87 7.33
N PHE A 135 6.66 -14.09 8.09
CA PHE A 135 7.62 -13.11 7.55
C PHE A 135 9.06 -13.37 8.01
N GLY A 136 9.27 -14.19 9.05
CA GLY A 136 10.59 -14.39 9.65
C GLY A 136 11.09 -13.23 10.50
N LEU A 137 10.27 -12.18 10.69
CA LEU A 137 10.62 -10.99 11.44
C LEU A 137 10.31 -11.19 12.92
N ASP A 138 11.15 -10.63 13.79
CA ASP A 138 10.87 -10.60 15.23
C ASP A 138 10.10 -9.31 15.56
N ALA A 139 8.78 -9.40 15.51
CA ALA A 139 7.88 -8.31 15.86
C ALA A 139 7.45 -8.44 17.32
N LYS A 140 7.40 -7.32 18.04
CA LYS A 140 7.11 -7.23 19.47
C LYS A 140 6.03 -6.19 19.75
N GLY A 141 5.01 -6.55 20.52
CA GLY A 141 4.02 -5.59 21.00
C GLY A 141 4.54 -4.76 22.18
N VAL A 142 5.52 -5.30 22.92
CA VAL A 142 6.30 -4.61 23.95
C VAL A 142 7.80 -4.82 23.68
N LEU A 143 8.57 -3.75 23.55
CA LEU A 143 10.01 -3.80 23.31
C LEU A 143 10.73 -2.85 24.28
N ASP A 144 11.78 -3.32 24.94
CA ASP A 144 12.54 -2.56 25.95
C ASP A 144 11.67 -1.93 27.06
N GLY A 145 10.53 -2.54 27.38
CA GLY A 145 9.55 -2.02 28.35
C GLY A 145 8.61 -0.94 27.79
N TYR A 146 8.74 -0.56 26.52
CA TYR A 146 7.85 0.39 25.85
C TYR A 146 6.73 -0.32 25.10
N LYS A 147 5.53 0.28 25.15
CA LYS A 147 4.36 -0.20 24.42
C LYS A 147 3.57 0.93 23.76
N LEU A 148 2.91 0.60 22.65
CA LEU A 148 1.90 1.49 22.04
C LEU A 148 0.64 1.51 22.90
N ASN A 149 -0.17 2.57 22.75
CA ASN A 149 -1.49 2.65 23.34
C ASN A 149 -2.51 1.72 22.65
N THR A 150 -2.30 1.45 21.36
CA THR A 150 -3.04 0.45 20.57
C THR A 150 -2.11 -0.24 19.58
N ASN A 151 -2.05 -1.58 19.60
CA ASN A 151 -1.40 -2.36 18.53
C ASN A 151 -2.33 -2.58 17.33
N TYR A 152 -3.63 -2.71 17.55
CA TYR A 152 -4.62 -2.82 16.48
C TYR A 152 -5.36 -1.50 16.35
N SER A 153 -5.17 -0.83 15.21
CA SER A 153 -5.49 0.59 15.02
C SER A 153 -6.31 0.84 13.76
N TYR A 154 -7.10 1.90 13.76
CA TYR A 154 -7.56 2.52 12.53
C TYR A 154 -6.45 3.46 12.01
N MET A 155 -5.79 3.04 10.94
CA MET A 155 -4.77 3.82 10.24
C MET A 155 -5.42 4.76 9.21
N GLY A 156 -5.01 6.02 9.22
CA GLY A 156 -5.32 6.99 8.16
C GLY A 156 -4.14 7.25 7.24
N GLY A 157 -4.44 7.71 6.03
CA GLY A 157 -3.42 8.19 5.11
C GLY A 157 -2.94 9.58 5.49
N GLU A 158 -1.62 9.73 5.56
CA GLU A 158 -0.95 10.99 5.80
C GLU A 158 -0.46 11.63 4.48
N GLN A 159 0.14 12.80 4.59
CA GLN A 159 0.79 13.53 3.50
C GLN A 159 2.30 13.26 3.53
N HIS A 160 3.03 13.69 2.50
CA HIS A 160 4.50 13.70 2.60
C HIS A 160 4.96 14.70 3.67
N LEU A 161 6.10 14.41 4.30
CA LEU A 161 6.71 15.28 5.30
C LEU A 161 7.99 15.93 4.78
N VAL A 162 8.22 17.19 5.15
CA VAL A 162 9.43 17.93 4.74
C VAL A 162 10.70 17.24 5.27
N ARG A 163 11.63 16.86 4.37
CA ARG A 163 12.89 16.18 4.77
C ARG A 163 14.04 17.14 5.03
N PHE A 164 14.03 18.33 4.44
CA PHE A 164 15.02 19.39 4.65
C PHE A 164 14.44 20.76 4.26
N GLN A 165 15.18 21.83 4.53
CA GLN A 165 14.71 23.19 4.20
C GLN A 165 14.56 23.39 2.68
N GLY A 166 13.38 23.83 2.23
CA GLY A 166 13.09 24.02 0.81
C GLY A 166 12.76 22.72 0.06
N ASP A 167 12.45 21.64 0.77
CA ASP A 167 11.91 20.43 0.14
C ASP A 167 10.56 20.70 -0.53
N THR A 168 10.27 19.97 -1.59
CA THR A 168 9.06 20.14 -2.39
C THR A 168 8.47 18.80 -2.73
N LEU A 169 7.15 18.73 -2.90
CA LEU A 169 6.44 17.49 -3.24
C LEU A 169 7.03 16.76 -4.46
N ALA A 170 7.47 17.51 -5.48
CA ALA A 170 8.09 16.95 -6.68
C ALA A 170 9.36 16.12 -6.38
N ARG A 171 10.04 16.37 -5.25
CA ARG A 171 11.23 15.62 -4.81
C ARG A 171 10.90 14.37 -4.00
N HIS A 172 9.63 14.11 -3.69
CA HIS A 172 9.18 12.88 -3.03
C HIS A 172 8.82 11.78 -4.03
N VAL A 173 8.58 12.17 -5.28
CA VAL A 173 8.24 11.26 -6.37
C VAL A 173 9.42 11.12 -7.33
N ARG A 174 9.64 9.91 -7.83
CA ARG A 174 10.80 9.63 -8.71
C ARG A 174 10.46 9.69 -10.20
N ASN A 175 9.18 9.55 -10.54
CA ASN A 175 8.70 9.51 -11.92
C ASN A 175 7.19 9.79 -11.98
N SER A 176 6.65 9.88 -13.20
CA SER A 176 5.23 10.15 -13.45
C SER A 176 4.29 9.10 -12.86
N SER A 177 4.74 7.83 -12.76
CA SER A 177 3.95 6.77 -12.13
C SER A 177 3.85 6.98 -10.62
N GLU A 178 4.97 7.28 -9.94
CA GLU A 178 4.94 7.63 -8.52
C GLU A 178 4.15 8.92 -8.27
N TRP A 179 4.25 9.92 -9.16
CA TRP A 179 3.42 11.13 -9.07
C TRP A 179 1.93 10.80 -9.09
N ALA A 180 1.49 9.95 -10.02
CA ALA A 180 0.08 9.56 -10.10
C ALA A 180 -0.40 8.80 -8.84
N MET A 181 0.50 8.05 -8.17
CA MET A 181 0.17 7.27 -6.99
C MET A 181 0.24 8.07 -5.68
N PHE A 182 1.26 8.88 -5.50
CA PHE A 182 1.61 9.50 -4.21
C PHE A 182 1.47 11.02 -4.21
N GLY A 183 1.63 11.67 -5.37
CA GLY A 183 1.48 13.12 -5.52
C GLY A 183 0.16 13.67 -4.97
N PRO A 184 -1.01 13.04 -5.23
CA PRO A 184 -2.30 13.50 -4.69
C PRO A 184 -2.38 13.55 -3.15
N ALA A 185 -1.48 12.88 -2.42
CA ALA A 185 -1.42 12.99 -0.97
C ALA A 185 -0.95 14.38 -0.50
N GLY A 186 -0.23 15.11 -1.35
CA GLY A 186 0.29 16.43 -1.04
C GLY A 186 1.46 16.39 -0.05
N MET A 187 1.84 17.58 0.40
CA MET A 187 2.91 17.82 1.38
C MET A 187 2.30 18.47 2.62
N ALA A 188 2.64 17.97 3.80
CA ALA A 188 2.23 18.58 5.05
C ALA A 188 2.91 19.96 5.22
N PRO A 189 2.24 20.93 5.86
CA PRO A 189 2.85 22.23 6.16
C PRO A 189 3.94 22.14 7.23
N GLY A 190 3.97 21.05 8.00
CA GLY A 190 4.87 20.83 9.12
C GLY A 190 5.95 19.78 8.86
N ARG A 191 6.86 19.69 9.82
CA ARG A 191 7.81 18.58 9.96
C ARG A 191 7.17 17.51 10.86
N GLY A 192 7.65 16.27 10.76
CA GLY A 192 7.30 15.26 11.76
C GLY A 192 7.79 15.64 13.15
N ALA A 193 7.31 14.94 14.17
CA ALA A 193 7.58 15.18 15.59
C ALA A 193 9.08 15.26 15.95
N TRP A 194 9.96 14.67 15.14
CA TRP A 194 11.41 14.67 15.34
C TRP A 194 12.19 15.53 14.35
N GLY A 195 11.51 16.40 13.61
CA GLY A 195 12.13 17.30 12.63
C GLY A 195 12.39 16.62 11.31
N TYR A 196 13.62 16.76 10.81
CA TYR A 196 14.04 16.22 9.51
C TYR A 196 14.44 14.74 9.62
N PHE A 197 14.08 13.98 8.58
CA PHE A 197 14.46 12.59 8.45
C PHE A 197 15.95 12.45 8.08
N PRO A 198 16.61 11.38 8.56
CA PRO A 198 18.03 11.16 8.26
C PRO A 198 18.27 10.77 6.79
N ASN A 199 17.27 10.20 6.12
CA ASN A 199 17.32 9.83 4.71
C ASN A 199 15.90 9.79 4.11
N GLU A 200 15.82 9.64 2.79
CA GLU A 200 14.56 9.57 2.03
C GLU A 200 13.72 8.34 2.40
N GLU A 201 14.34 7.18 2.68
CA GLU A 201 13.59 5.95 2.96
C GLU A 201 12.78 6.05 4.25
N TYR A 202 13.27 6.79 5.24
CA TYR A 202 12.55 6.97 6.50
C TYR A 202 11.28 7.78 6.31
N GLU A 203 11.32 8.83 5.48
CA GLU A 203 10.12 9.59 5.12
C GLU A 203 9.23 8.81 4.15
N ARG A 204 9.81 8.02 3.25
CA ARG A 204 9.00 7.18 2.35
C ARG A 204 8.21 6.12 3.12
N TYR A 205 8.78 5.56 4.18
CA TYR A 205 8.15 4.50 4.98
C TYR A 205 7.93 4.92 6.44
N TYR A 206 7.45 6.15 6.65
CA TYR A 206 7.09 6.57 8.00
C TYR A 206 5.68 6.15 8.41
N MET A 207 5.53 5.95 9.70
CA MET A 207 4.27 5.73 10.38
C MET A 207 4.10 6.78 11.47
N VAL A 208 2.85 7.06 11.79
CA VAL A 208 2.42 7.96 12.86
C VAL A 208 1.74 7.12 13.92
N VAL A 209 2.16 7.29 15.17
CA VAL A 209 1.51 6.63 16.32
C VAL A 209 1.33 7.62 17.46
N GLN A 210 0.35 7.35 18.31
CA GLN A 210 0.01 8.21 19.45
C GLN A 210 1.00 8.04 20.59
N THR A 211 2.26 8.41 20.37
CA THR A 211 3.37 8.25 21.33
C THR A 211 3.06 8.90 22.68
N PHE A 212 2.38 10.04 22.68
CA PHE A 212 1.96 10.76 23.89
C PHE A 212 0.88 10.05 24.71
N LEU A 213 0.21 9.04 24.14
CA LEU A 213 -0.74 8.16 24.84
C LEU A 213 -0.10 6.84 25.25
N SER A 214 1.17 6.60 24.90
CA SER A 214 1.89 5.45 25.40
C SER A 214 1.86 5.47 26.93
N PRO A 215 1.60 4.32 27.58
CA PRO A 215 1.64 4.20 29.03
C PRO A 215 2.95 4.72 29.65
N ASN A 216 4.07 4.58 28.94
CA ASN A 216 5.40 5.02 29.38
C ASN A 216 5.57 6.55 29.37
N TRP A 217 4.73 7.28 28.62
CA TRP A 217 4.86 8.72 28.43
C TRP A 217 4.75 9.51 29.75
N LYS A 218 3.87 9.07 30.66
CA LYS A 218 3.65 9.75 31.95
C LYS A 218 4.84 9.63 32.90
N GLU A 219 5.62 8.56 32.80
CA GLU A 219 6.73 8.27 33.71
C GLU A 219 7.98 9.06 33.33
N ASN A 220 8.35 9.05 32.05
CA ASN A 220 9.49 9.77 31.54
C ASN A 220 9.26 10.22 30.08
N PRO A 221 8.60 11.38 29.87
CA PRO A 221 8.25 11.87 28.55
C PRO A 221 9.47 12.01 27.63
N LYS A 222 10.59 12.49 28.17
CA LYS A 222 11.81 12.70 27.37
C LYS A 222 12.41 11.37 26.90
N ALA A 223 12.61 10.41 27.80
CA ALA A 223 13.15 9.11 27.42
C ALA A 223 12.21 8.38 26.44
N THR A 224 10.89 8.50 26.66
CA THR A 224 9.88 7.93 25.76
C THR A 224 9.95 8.58 24.38
N TYR A 225 10.00 9.91 24.30
CA TYR A 225 10.16 10.65 23.05
C TYR A 225 11.43 10.23 22.29
N ASP A 226 12.55 10.10 22.99
CA ASP A 226 13.83 9.68 22.38
C ASP A 226 13.78 8.21 21.92
N TRP A 227 13.13 7.32 22.68
CA TRP A 227 13.05 5.90 22.34
C TRP A 227 12.17 5.62 21.11
N PHE A 228 11.07 6.38 20.96
CA PHE A 228 10.17 6.27 19.82
C PHE A 228 10.75 6.85 18.53
N LYS A 229 11.69 7.80 18.63
CA LYS A 229 12.28 8.49 17.48
C LYS A 229 12.82 7.50 16.45
N PHE A 230 12.19 7.46 15.28
CA PHE A 230 12.54 6.59 14.16
C PHE A 230 12.65 5.10 14.52
N ARG A 231 11.91 4.67 15.54
CA ARG A 231 11.85 3.26 15.95
C ARG A 231 11.27 2.44 14.80
N LYS A 232 11.95 1.36 14.43
CA LYS A 232 11.46 0.44 13.41
C LYS A 232 10.20 -0.29 13.88
N VAL A 233 9.23 -0.36 12.98
CA VAL A 233 7.93 -0.96 13.18
C VAL A 233 7.50 -1.74 11.94
N LEU A 234 6.64 -2.72 12.17
CA LEU A 234 5.95 -3.48 11.14
C LEU A 234 4.47 -3.09 11.17
N ALA A 235 3.96 -2.63 10.03
CA ALA A 235 2.54 -2.47 9.79
C ALA A 235 2.00 -3.66 8.99
N ILE A 236 0.84 -4.19 9.37
CA ILE A 236 0.19 -5.31 8.69
C ILE A 236 -1.28 -5.00 8.49
N ASN A 237 -1.77 -5.17 7.26
CA ASN A 237 -3.19 -5.19 6.97
C ASN A 237 -3.74 -6.58 7.34
N PRO A 238 -4.55 -6.72 8.40
CA PRO A 238 -5.03 -8.02 8.85
C PRO A 238 -6.02 -8.66 7.88
N HIS A 239 -6.58 -7.90 6.94
CA HIS A 239 -7.56 -8.39 5.97
C HIS A 239 -6.92 -8.96 4.70
N THR A 240 -5.67 -8.59 4.41
CA THR A 240 -4.97 -9.03 3.18
C THR A 240 -3.64 -9.72 3.45
N GLY A 241 -3.10 -9.61 4.67
CA GLY A 241 -1.77 -10.10 5.02
C GLY A 241 -0.63 -9.29 4.39
N GLN A 242 -0.92 -8.15 3.74
CA GLN A 242 0.11 -7.23 3.26
C GLN A 242 0.82 -6.58 4.45
N ALA A 243 2.14 -6.48 4.36
CA ALA A 243 2.96 -5.93 5.44
C ALA A 243 4.03 -4.99 4.91
N VAL A 244 4.33 -3.96 5.70
CA VAL A 244 5.31 -2.91 5.40
C VAL A 244 6.13 -2.63 6.64
N THR A 245 7.44 -2.67 6.50
CA THR A 245 8.38 -2.20 7.53
C THR A 245 8.57 -0.69 7.37
N GLY A 246 8.65 0.01 8.47
CA GLY A 246 8.77 1.46 8.49
C GLY A 246 9.41 1.96 9.77
N VAL A 247 9.41 3.27 9.94
CA VAL A 247 9.85 3.94 11.16
C VAL A 247 8.75 4.80 11.73
N ILE A 248 8.73 4.97 13.05
CA ILE A 248 7.88 5.98 13.67
C ILE A 248 8.49 7.35 13.37
N GLY A 249 7.87 8.10 12.47
CA GLY A 249 8.38 9.38 11.95
C GLY A 249 7.61 10.61 12.42
N ASP A 250 6.40 10.42 12.95
CA ASP A 250 5.62 11.48 13.57
C ASP A 250 4.80 10.97 14.77
N ALA A 251 4.27 11.90 15.58
CA ALA A 251 3.44 11.65 16.75
C ALA A 251 2.00 12.12 16.51
N GLY A 252 1.03 11.24 16.73
CA GLY A 252 -0.38 11.48 16.41
C GLY A 252 -1.08 10.21 15.92
N PRO A 253 -2.26 10.31 15.30
CA PRO A 253 -3.16 11.47 15.26
C PRO A 253 -3.74 11.83 16.63
N ALA A 254 -4.41 12.98 16.77
CA ALA A 254 -5.10 13.31 18.03
C ALA A 254 -6.29 12.37 18.30
N GLU A 255 -6.63 12.12 19.57
CA GLU A 255 -7.68 11.16 19.96
C GLU A 255 -9.04 11.46 19.31
N TRP A 256 -9.40 12.73 19.20
CA TRP A 256 -10.68 13.18 18.65
C TRP A 256 -10.85 12.84 17.16
N THR A 257 -9.77 12.52 16.44
CA THR A 257 -9.84 12.12 15.03
C THR A 257 -10.43 10.72 14.83
N GLY A 258 -10.49 9.91 15.90
CA GLY A 258 -10.92 8.51 15.85
C GLY A 258 -9.93 7.57 15.15
N LYS A 259 -8.76 8.08 14.73
CA LYS A 259 -7.63 7.31 14.21
C LYS A 259 -6.57 7.17 15.31
N GLN A 260 -5.92 6.02 15.37
CA GLN A 260 -4.86 5.76 16.35
C GLN A 260 -3.48 5.71 15.69
N SER A 261 -3.45 5.64 14.36
CA SER A 261 -2.22 5.64 13.59
C SER A 261 -2.38 6.31 12.23
N GLY A 262 -1.25 6.60 11.60
CA GLY A 262 -1.15 7.12 10.25
C GLY A 262 -0.03 6.42 9.48
N GLY A 263 -0.10 6.44 8.17
CA GLY A 263 0.94 5.93 7.28
C GLY A 263 1.24 6.90 6.16
N SER A 264 2.50 6.95 5.74
CA SER A 264 2.93 7.67 4.53
C SER A 264 2.12 7.22 3.30
N PRO A 265 2.10 8.03 2.22
CA PRO A 265 1.43 7.64 0.98
C PRO A 265 1.85 6.24 0.46
N GLU A 266 3.14 5.91 0.56
CA GLU A 266 3.70 4.61 0.16
C GLU A 266 3.28 3.49 1.12
N VAL A 267 3.32 3.72 2.44
CA VAL A 267 2.85 2.72 3.42
C VAL A 267 1.39 2.37 3.15
N MET A 268 0.54 3.39 2.96
CA MET A 268 -0.89 3.18 2.66
C MET A 268 -1.09 2.41 1.36
N HIS A 269 -0.27 2.68 0.34
CA HIS A 269 -0.33 1.99 -0.94
C HIS A 269 0.04 0.51 -0.80
N TYR A 270 1.18 0.21 -0.19
CA TYR A 270 1.65 -1.16 -0.05
C TYR A 270 0.79 -2.01 0.91
N LEU A 271 0.10 -1.37 1.86
CA LEU A 271 -0.92 -2.01 2.70
C LEU A 271 -2.27 -2.19 1.99
N GLY A 272 -2.44 -1.67 0.77
CA GLY A 272 -3.68 -1.80 0.00
C GLY A 272 -4.83 -0.90 0.49
N ILE A 273 -4.52 0.16 1.25
CA ILE A 273 -5.52 1.05 1.89
C ILE A 273 -5.38 2.51 1.44
N ALA A 274 -4.63 2.78 0.36
CA ALA A 274 -4.51 4.10 -0.27
C ALA A 274 -5.74 4.51 -1.11
N GLY A 275 -6.64 3.56 -1.41
CA GLY A 275 -7.87 3.85 -2.16
C GLY A 275 -9.00 4.42 -1.27
N GLY A 276 -10.01 4.99 -1.90
CA GLY A 276 -11.26 5.41 -1.25
C GLY A 276 -11.02 6.38 -0.08
N PRO A 277 -11.48 6.07 1.15
CA PRO A 277 -11.37 6.97 2.30
C PRO A 277 -9.94 7.10 2.84
N ARG A 278 -8.94 6.41 2.26
CA ARG A 278 -7.55 6.37 2.73
C ARG A 278 -7.48 6.03 4.21
N LYS A 279 -8.21 4.98 4.59
CA LYS A 279 -8.36 4.53 5.98
C LYS A 279 -8.54 3.02 6.01
N GLY A 280 -7.93 2.34 6.97
CA GLY A 280 -8.09 0.91 7.15
C GLY A 280 -7.62 0.41 8.51
N ASP A 281 -7.95 -0.84 8.80
CA ASP A 281 -7.52 -1.55 9.99
C ASP A 281 -6.07 -2.00 9.81
N VAL A 282 -5.20 -1.71 10.77
CA VAL A 282 -3.76 -2.04 10.69
C VAL A 282 -3.23 -2.46 12.06
N LEU A 283 -2.45 -3.53 12.06
CA LEU A 283 -1.60 -3.91 13.18
C LEU A 283 -0.26 -3.19 13.11
N ILE A 284 0.20 -2.62 14.22
CA ILE A 284 1.53 -2.01 14.35
C ILE A 284 2.27 -2.66 15.52
N PHE A 285 3.45 -3.19 15.22
CA PHE A 285 4.34 -3.84 16.17
C PHE A 285 5.76 -3.30 16.02
N PHE A 286 6.52 -3.24 17.11
CA PHE A 286 7.93 -2.90 17.03
C PHE A 286 8.72 -4.03 16.38
N LEU A 287 9.81 -3.70 15.70
CA LEU A 287 10.76 -4.68 15.21
C LEU A 287 11.96 -4.74 16.14
N ASP A 288 12.25 -5.94 16.67
CA ASP A 288 13.50 -6.18 17.39
C ASP A 288 14.65 -6.29 16.36
N ASP A 289 15.22 -5.14 16.02
CA ASP A 289 16.29 -5.00 15.01
C ASP A 289 17.52 -4.32 15.61
N LYS A 290 18.12 -4.95 16.61
CA LYS A 290 19.30 -4.42 17.34
C LYS A 290 20.47 -4.08 16.43
N ASP A 291 20.62 -4.83 15.33
CA ASP A 291 21.72 -4.66 14.38
C ASP A 291 21.36 -3.74 13.20
N ASN A 292 20.14 -3.18 13.17
CA ASN A 292 19.64 -2.32 12.10
C ASN A 292 19.68 -2.98 10.70
N LYS A 293 19.43 -4.30 10.61
CA LYS A 293 19.55 -5.12 9.39
C LYS A 293 18.25 -5.28 8.62
N ILE A 294 17.09 -5.00 9.23
CA ILE A 294 15.80 -5.14 8.55
C ILE A 294 15.61 -3.93 7.63
N PRO A 295 15.51 -4.11 6.30
CA PRO A 295 15.28 -3.00 5.38
C PRO A 295 13.88 -2.41 5.59
N LEU A 296 13.68 -1.15 5.19
CA LEU A 296 12.36 -0.51 5.18
C LEU A 296 11.61 -0.84 3.88
N GLY A 297 10.28 -0.78 3.92
CA GLY A 297 9.42 -1.00 2.77
C GLY A 297 8.61 -2.30 2.81
N PRO A 298 8.00 -2.69 1.68
CA PRO A 298 7.09 -3.84 1.61
C PRO A 298 7.81 -5.14 1.94
N VAL A 299 7.17 -5.99 2.75
CA VAL A 299 7.74 -7.26 3.21
C VAL A 299 7.24 -8.42 2.35
N THR A 300 8.17 -9.25 1.88
CA THR A 300 7.82 -10.48 1.17
C THR A 300 7.39 -11.56 2.15
N ARG A 301 6.27 -12.22 1.83
CA ARG A 301 5.71 -13.34 2.60
C ARG A 301 6.57 -14.60 2.39
N LYS A 302 6.87 -15.33 3.45
CA LYS A 302 7.47 -16.67 3.36
C LYS A 302 6.35 -17.66 3.03
N VAL A 303 6.41 -18.26 1.85
CA VAL A 303 5.55 -19.41 1.52
C VAL A 303 6.05 -20.60 2.32
N GLY A 304 5.15 -21.30 3.01
CA GLY A 304 5.48 -22.43 3.88
C GLY A 304 6.43 -23.42 3.20
N GLN A 305 7.53 -23.73 3.88
CA GLN A 305 8.35 -24.91 3.60
C GLN A 305 7.72 -26.14 4.25
#